data_AF-A0A2P2DY89-F1
#
_entry.id   AF-A0A2P2DY89-F1
#
_cell.length_a   1.000
_cell.length_b   1.000
_cell.length_c   1.000
_cell.angle_alpha   90.00
_cell.angle_beta   90.00
_cell.angle_gamma   90.00
#
_symmetry.space_group_name_H-M   'P 1'
#
loop_
_entity.id
_entity.type
_entity.pdbx_description
1 polymer ?
#
loop_
_entity_poly.entity_id
_entity_poly.type
_entity_poly.pdbx_seq_one_letter_code
_entity_poly.pdbx_strand_id
1 'polypeptide(L)' 'MIQLTDFEKELQSTFSLSDKDTRRLERVISDLCLVVGMQSFEIFDFLRFGAEDEFAKLKDDYNWEAFRIRIQKKLIKRSP' A
#
# COMPACT_ATOMS: atom_id res chain seq x y z
N MET A 1 -20.55 8.31 -10.33
CA MET A 1 -19.73 7.57 -9.33
C MET A 1 -18.65 6.85 -10.13
N ILE A 2 -17.37 7.26 -10.02
CA ILE A 2 -16.28 6.62 -10.78
C ILE A 2 -16.07 5.23 -10.17
N GLN A 3 -16.22 4.19 -11.00
CA GLN A 3 -16.03 2.79 -10.58
C GLN A 3 -14.56 2.52 -10.26
N LEU A 4 -14.32 1.61 -9.31
CA LEU A 4 -12.97 1.10 -9.02
C LEU A 4 -12.49 0.21 -10.18
N THR A 5 -11.21 0.30 -10.50
CA THR A 5 -10.48 -0.63 -11.37
C THR A 5 -10.40 -2.01 -10.73
N ASP A 6 -10.01 -3.03 -11.49
CA ASP A 6 -9.95 -4.40 -10.95
C ASP A 6 -8.87 -4.55 -9.87
N PHE A 7 -7.73 -3.86 -10.03
CA PHE A 7 -6.70 -3.81 -8.98
C PHE A 7 -7.19 -3.11 -7.71
N GLU A 8 -7.92 -1.99 -7.84
CA GLU A 8 -8.51 -1.32 -6.69
C GLU A 8 -9.55 -2.18 -5.97
N LYS A 9 -10.37 -2.97 -6.68
CA LYS A 9 -11.30 -3.93 -6.05
C LYS A 9 -10.54 -5.01 -5.26
N GLU A 10 -9.41 -5.49 -5.80
CA GLU A 10 -8.56 -6.44 -5.12
C GLU A 10 -7.95 -5.84 -3.83
N LEU A 11 -7.43 -4.61 -3.89
CA LEU A 11 -6.96 -3.87 -2.72
C LEU A 11 -8.07 -3.70 -1.68
N GLN A 12 -9.24 -3.28 -2.13
CA GLN A 12 -10.39 -3.02 -1.26
C GLN A 12 -10.80 -4.27 -0.48
N SER A 13 -10.93 -5.40 -1.17
CA SER A 13 -11.33 -6.68 -0.55
C SER A 13 -10.23 -7.25 0.33
N THR A 14 -8.97 -7.19 -0.09
CA THR A 14 -7.82 -7.73 0.64
C THR A 14 -7.58 -7.00 1.96
N PHE A 15 -7.67 -5.66 1.95
CA PHE A 15 -7.36 -4.82 3.11
C PHE A 15 -8.62 -4.26 3.81
N SER A 16 -9.82 -4.64 3.36
CA SER A 16 -11.11 -4.18 3.91
C SER A 16 -11.22 -2.64 3.97
N LEU A 17 -10.91 -1.97 2.86
CA LEU A 17 -10.79 -0.51 2.78
C LEU A 17 -12.08 0.18 2.28
N SER A 18 -12.22 1.46 2.62
CA SER A 18 -13.20 2.34 1.94
C SER A 18 -12.70 2.68 0.53
N ASP A 19 -13.58 3.03 -0.42
CA ASP A 19 -13.19 3.47 -1.78
C ASP A 19 -12.12 4.57 -1.77
N LYS A 20 -12.20 5.48 -0.79
CA LYS A 20 -11.24 6.57 -0.60
C LYS A 20 -9.87 6.04 -0.20
N ASP A 21 -9.83 5.12 0.75
CA ASP A 21 -8.58 4.56 1.26
C ASP A 21 -7.96 3.57 0.26
N THR A 22 -8.79 2.85 -0.50
CA THR A 22 -8.36 2.04 -1.65
C THR A 22 -7.57 2.88 -2.66
N ARG A 23 -8.11 4.03 -3.07
CA ARG A 23 -7.41 4.96 -3.99
C ARG A 23 -6.14 5.54 -3.41
N ARG A 24 -6.09 5.75 -2.10
CA ARG A 24 -4.87 6.21 -1.42
C ARG A 24 -3.81 5.12 -1.39
N LEU A 25 -4.22 3.88 -1.12
CA LEU A 25 -3.31 2.74 -1.12
C LEU A 25 -2.78 2.45 -2.52
N GLU A 26 -3.63 2.52 -3.55
CA GLU A 26 -3.19 2.41 -4.95
C GLU A 26 -2.12 3.46 -5.27
N ARG A 27 -2.35 4.73 -4.91
CA ARG A 27 -1.35 5.79 -5.10
C ARG A 27 -0.06 5.52 -4.34
N VAL A 28 -0.14 5.02 -3.11
CA VAL A 28 1.03 4.64 -2.31
C VAL A 28 1.81 3.53 -3.00
N ILE A 29 1.15 2.52 -3.54
CA ILE A 29 1.78 1.43 -4.29
C ILE A 29 2.47 2.00 -5.53
N SER A 30 1.77 2.82 -6.31
CA SER A 30 2.32 3.47 -7.51
C SER A 30 3.55 4.35 -7.19
N ASP A 31 3.51 5.13 -6.11
CA ASP A 31 4.66 5.91 -5.65
C ASP A 31 5.84 5.02 -5.23
N LEU A 32 5.56 3.91 -4.54
CA LEU A 32 6.58 2.96 -4.12
C LEU A 32 7.21 2.26 -5.34
N CYS A 33 6.45 1.88 -6.36
CA CYS A 33 6.98 1.28 -7.59
C CYS A 33 8.10 2.13 -8.19
N LEU A 34 7.88 3.45 -8.29
CA LEU A 34 8.84 4.40 -8.84
C LEU A 34 10.11 4.52 -7.99
N VAL A 35 10.00 4.38 -6.67
CA VAL A 35 11.10 4.64 -5.73
C VAL A 35 11.92 3.38 -5.47
N VAL A 36 11.30 2.21 -5.36
CA VAL A 36 11.98 0.96 -5.06
C VAL A 36 12.27 0.11 -6.29
N GLY A 37 11.75 0.49 -7.47
CA GLY A 37 11.96 -0.24 -8.73
C GLY A 37 11.22 -1.58 -8.80
N MET A 38 10.20 -1.78 -7.97
CA MET A 38 9.37 -2.99 -7.93
C MET A 38 8.06 -2.78 -8.67
N GLN A 39 7.47 -3.86 -9.16
CA GLN A 39 6.16 -3.85 -9.78
C GLN A 39 5.04 -3.79 -8.72
N SER A 40 3.87 -3.27 -9.11
CA SER A 40 2.74 -3.08 -8.18
C SER A 40 2.29 -4.38 -7.50
N PHE A 41 2.38 -5.52 -8.19
CA PHE A 41 2.01 -6.82 -7.61
C PHE A 41 3.01 -7.28 -6.54
N GLU A 42 4.31 -6.98 -6.68
CA GLU A 42 5.32 -7.35 -5.69
C GLU A 42 5.14 -6.54 -4.40
N ILE A 43 4.80 -5.26 -4.54
CA ILE A 43 4.49 -4.39 -3.40
C ILE A 43 3.17 -4.82 -2.77
N PHE A 44 2.17 -5.17 -3.56
CA PHE A 44 0.91 -5.71 -3.07
C PHE A 44 1.12 -6.98 -2.23
N ASP A 45 1.89 -7.94 -2.73
CA ASP A 45 2.24 -9.16 -2.00
C ASP A 45 3.01 -8.86 -0.71
N PHE A 46 3.93 -7.91 -0.75
CA PHE A 46 4.60 -7.43 0.46
C PHE A 46 3.59 -6.86 1.48
N LEU A 47 2.63 -6.05 1.03
CA LEU A 47 1.65 -5.42 1.92
C LEU A 47 0.73 -6.47 2.59
N ARG A 48 0.45 -7.59 1.94
CA ARG A 48 -0.38 -8.68 2.50
C ARG A 48 0.22 -9.33 3.74
N PHE A 49 1.55 -9.43 3.80
CA PHE A 49 2.23 -10.24 4.84
C PHE A 49 3.33 -9.49 5.62
N GLY A 50 3.79 -8.35 5.12
CA GLY A 50 4.95 -7.62 5.66
C GLY A 50 4.66 -6.26 6.29
N ALA A 51 3.39 -5.83 6.25
CA ALA A 51 2.97 -4.47 6.58
C ALA A 51 1.89 -4.37 7.68
N GLU A 52 1.63 -5.45 8.43
CA GLU A 52 0.58 -5.50 9.45
C GLU A 52 0.72 -4.37 10.49
N ASP A 53 1.93 -4.18 11.03
CA ASP A 53 2.24 -3.11 11.99
C ASP A 53 2.01 -1.71 11.39
N GLU A 54 2.35 -1.52 10.12
CA GLU A 54 2.15 -0.25 9.43
C GLU A 54 0.68 0.04 9.20
N PHE A 55 -0.12 -0.97 8.86
CA PHE A 55 -1.57 -0.84 8.74
C PHE A 55 -2.22 -0.57 10.09
N ALA A 56 -1.77 -1.21 11.17
CA ALA A 56 -2.23 -0.91 12.53
C ALA A 56 -1.95 0.55 12.88
N LYS A 57 -0.71 1.02 12.68
CA LYS A 57 -0.35 2.43 12.91
C LYS A 57 -1.14 3.39 12.04
N LEU A 58 -1.38 3.05 10.78
CA LEU A 58 -2.18 3.86 9.86
C LEU A 58 -3.64 3.98 10.32
N LYS A 59 -4.22 2.97 10.95
CA LYS A 59 -5.56 3.06 11.54
C LYS A 59 -5.60 4.03 12.72
N ASP A 60 -4.52 4.13 13.48
CA ASP A 60 -4.42 5.02 14.65
C ASP A 60 -4.10 6.46 14.25
N ASP A 61 -3.09 6.66 13.39
CA ASP A 61 -2.56 7.98 13.04
C ASP A 61 -3.18 8.60 11.77
N TYR A 62 -3.82 7.78 10.93
CA TYR A 62 -4.36 8.12 9.60
C TYR A 62 -3.35 8.89 8.70
N ASN A 63 -2.06 8.66 8.90
CA ASN A 63 -0.96 9.33 8.21
C ASN A 63 -0.39 8.47 7.09
N TRP A 64 -0.91 8.69 5.88
CA TRP A 64 -0.53 7.96 4.67
C TRP A 64 0.90 8.22 4.20
N GLU A 65 1.44 9.41 4.45
CA GLU A 65 2.82 9.72 4.09
C GLU A 65 3.80 8.96 5.00
N ALA A 66 3.53 8.96 6.31
CA ALA A 66 4.31 8.18 7.27
C ALA A 66 4.21 6.68 6.97
N PHE A 67 3.03 6.18 6.61
CA PHE A 67 2.83 4.81 6.15
C PHE A 67 3.72 4.49 4.93
N ARG A 68 3.64 5.28 3.86
CA ARG A 68 4.46 5.10 2.64
C ARG A 68 5.96 5.04 2.98
N ILE A 69 6.46 5.96 3.79
CA ILE A 69 7.88 6.00 4.19
C ILE A 69 8.28 4.74 4.97
N ARG A 70 7.42 4.24 5.86
CA ARG A 70 7.67 2.99 6.62
C ARG A 70 7.77 1.79 5.68
N ILE A 71 6.83 1.67 4.74
CA ILE A 71 6.83 0.59 3.74
C ILE A 71 8.08 0.67 2.86
N GLN A 72 8.40 1.86 2.34
CA GLN A 72 9.59 2.08 1.53
C GLN A 72 10.87 1.61 2.25
N LYS A 73 11.04 1.96 3.53
CA LYS A 73 12.21 1.53 4.33
C LYS A 73 12.27 0.01 4.48
N LYS A 74 11.13 -0.68 4.64
CA LYS A 74 11.10 -2.15 4.74
C LYS A 74 11.42 -2.82 3.40
N LEU A 75 10.93 -2.27 2.29
CA LEU A 75 11.22 -2.77 0.94
C LEU A 75 12.69 -2.60 0.57
N ILE A 76 13.27 -1.41 0.81
CA ILE A 76 14.70 -1.15 0.51
C ILE A 76 15.63 -2.03 1.35
N LYS A 77 15.32 -2.25 2.63
CA LYS A 77 16.12 -3.16 3.49
C LYS A 77 16.10 -4.63 3.03
N ARG A 78 15.12 -5.02 2.21
CA ARG A 78 15.03 -6.36 1.61
C ARG A 78 15.75 -6.46 0.27
N SER A 79 16.17 -5.34 -0.33
CA SER A 79 17.07 -5.36 -1.47
C SER A 79 18.47 -5.76 -0.97
N PRO A 80 19.06 -6.85 -1.47
CA PRO A 80 20.41 -7.27 -1.11
C PRO A 80 21.47 -6.22 -1.45
#